data_AF-N1W045-F1
#
_entry.id   AF-N1W045-F1
#
_cell.length_a   1.000
_cell.length_b   1.000
_cell.length_c   1.000
_cell.angle_alpha   90.00
_cell.angle_beta   90.00
_cell.angle_gamma   90.00
#
_symmetry.space_group_name_H-M   'P 1'
#
loop_
_entity.id
_entity.type
_entity.pdbx_description
1 polymer ?
#
loop_
_entity_poly.entity_id
_entity_poly.type
_entity_poly.pdbx_seq_one_letter_code
_entity_poly.pdbx_strand_id
1 'polypeptide(L)'
;MKKILTSALLITTASCVTNRDLLQDKYYKNEKIEPSFVEQNFLTSKQILKKDGPLENSPIGLAASFGDYDTFQSFYKKVQDLSNYDKKTLLDLAVSIYRFGDNCFADCYEKRKGEKIKIIKLLLNSGVQYQENTNTSSYILYTAISSAFAEAIPMVILPIDKINKNENVTPADIAVGCYLPEEDMVYSNLTNHIIRIYDGKINVLKTIQSYGLKYKLARVCKVRGFEPLPLIAKKKKFIELALSRQDLIIK
;
A
#
# COMPACT_ATOMS: atom_id res chain seq x y z
N MET A 1 10.61 22.82 66.06
CA MET A 1 11.48 22.69 64.87
C MET A 1 10.70 21.99 63.76
N LYS A 2 10.92 22.48 62.53
CA LYS A 2 10.24 22.30 61.24
C LYS A 2 9.53 20.95 60.95
N LYS A 3 8.23 21.02 60.63
CA LYS A 3 7.52 20.06 59.77
C LYS A 3 8.02 20.27 58.34
N ILE A 4 8.65 19.28 57.73
CA ILE A 4 8.92 19.26 56.29
C ILE A 4 7.81 18.43 55.66
N LEU A 5 6.84 19.13 55.09
CA LEU A 5 5.84 18.56 54.18
C LEU A 5 6.54 18.44 52.82
N THR A 6 7.07 17.27 52.49
CA THR A 6 7.51 16.97 51.13
C THR A 6 6.32 16.49 50.33
N SER A 7 5.59 17.44 49.75
CA SER A 7 4.61 17.16 48.70
C SER A 7 5.37 16.70 47.45
N ALA A 8 5.48 15.38 47.26
CA ALA A 8 5.88 14.83 45.98
C ALA A 8 4.71 15.00 45.02
N LEU A 9 4.73 16.09 44.25
CA LEU A 9 3.87 16.28 43.10
C LEU A 9 4.36 15.33 42.00
N LEU A 10 3.83 14.11 42.00
CA LEU A 10 4.01 13.16 40.91
C LEU A 10 3.21 13.70 39.72
N ILE A 11 3.84 14.50 38.87
CA ILE A 11 3.31 14.79 37.54
C ILE A 11 3.55 13.53 36.71
N THR A 12 2.62 12.57 36.78
CA THR A 12 2.51 11.55 35.76
C THR A 12 2.02 12.27 34.50
N THR A 13 2.95 12.58 33.59
CA THR A 13 2.57 12.80 32.19
C THR A 13 2.09 11.44 31.67
N ALA A 14 0.86 11.07 32.01
CA ALA A 14 0.14 10.01 31.34
C ALA A 14 -0.06 10.53 29.91
N SER A 15 0.89 10.25 29.03
CA SER A 15 0.67 10.35 27.60
C SER A 15 -0.54 9.47 27.31
N CYS A 16 -1.69 10.08 27.02
CA CYS A 16 -2.92 9.36 26.77
C CYS A 16 -2.72 8.48 25.54
N VAL A 17 -2.36 7.21 25.74
CA VAL A 17 -2.27 6.23 24.66
C VAL A 17 -3.69 6.08 24.10
N THR A 18 -3.87 6.42 22.83
CA THR A 18 -5.18 6.28 22.21
C THR A 18 -5.39 4.85 21.74
N ASN A 19 -6.64 4.42 21.58
CA ASN A 19 -6.95 3.08 21.03
C ASN A 19 -6.36 2.88 19.63
N ARG A 20 -6.21 3.97 18.87
CA ARG A 20 -5.51 4.00 17.59
C ARG A 20 -4.02 3.69 17.77
N ASP A 21 -3.37 4.21 18.80
CA ASP A 21 -1.94 3.97 19.05
C ASP A 21 -1.69 2.52 19.47
N LEU A 22 -2.61 1.92 20.26
CA LEU A 22 -2.56 0.49 20.58
C LEU A 22 -2.69 -0.39 19.32
N LEU A 23 -3.61 -0.04 18.42
CA LEU A 23 -3.78 -0.75 17.15
C LEU A 23 -2.54 -0.60 16.25
N GLN A 24 -1.98 0.62 16.16
CA GLN A 24 -0.79 0.88 15.38
C GLN A 24 0.44 0.11 15.91
N ASP A 25 0.62 0.06 17.23
CA ASP A 25 1.70 -0.71 17.88
C ASP A 25 1.60 -2.21 17.54
N LYS A 26 0.39 -2.78 17.58
CA LYS A 26 0.16 -4.16 17.15
C LYS A 26 0.54 -4.40 15.70
N TYR A 27 0.17 -3.49 14.80
CA TYR A 27 0.56 -3.59 13.39
C TYR A 27 2.08 -3.54 13.19
N TYR A 28 2.78 -2.66 13.90
CA TYR A 28 4.25 -2.58 13.83
C TYR A 28 4.96 -3.81 14.38
N LYS A 29 4.38 -4.43 15.41
CA LYS A 29 4.88 -5.68 15.99
C LYS A 29 4.46 -6.93 15.20
N ASN A 30 3.69 -6.75 14.12
CA ASN A 30 3.10 -7.83 13.33
C ASN A 30 2.30 -8.83 14.20
N GLU A 31 1.62 -8.32 15.22
CA GLU A 31 0.78 -9.11 16.11
C GLU A 31 -0.57 -9.41 15.47
N LYS A 32 -1.11 -10.60 15.74
CA LYS A 32 -2.50 -10.89 15.43
C LYS A 32 -3.41 -10.02 16.30
N ILE A 33 -4.35 -9.33 15.66
CA ILE A 33 -5.40 -8.59 16.35
C ILE A 33 -6.55 -9.55 16.61
N GLU A 34 -6.77 -9.88 17.87
CA GLU A 34 -7.87 -10.76 18.25
C GLU A 34 -9.22 -10.01 18.19
N PRO A 35 -10.33 -10.67 17.82
CA PRO A 35 -11.66 -10.05 17.80
C PRO A 35 -12.03 -9.37 19.13
N SER A 36 -11.65 -9.97 20.25
CA SER A 36 -11.88 -9.41 21.59
C SER A 36 -11.19 -8.06 21.80
N PHE A 37 -10.01 -7.84 21.22
CA PHE A 37 -9.32 -6.55 21.27
C PHE A 37 -10.15 -5.47 20.56
N VAL A 38 -10.71 -5.80 19.39
CA VAL A 38 -11.56 -4.90 18.61
C VAL A 38 -12.82 -4.53 19.39
N GLU A 39 -13.46 -5.54 20.00
CA GLU A 39 -14.68 -5.35 20.78
C GLU A 39 -14.48 -4.50 22.03
N GLN A 40 -13.38 -4.71 22.77
CA GLN A 40 -13.09 -4.01 24.01
C GLN A 40 -12.65 -2.56 23.78
N ASN A 41 -11.89 -2.30 22.72
CA ASN A 41 -11.24 -1.00 22.50
C ASN A 41 -12.00 -0.10 21.51
N PHE A 42 -12.91 -0.63 20.70
CA PHE A 42 -13.61 0.15 19.67
C PHE A 42 -15.13 -0.09 19.75
N LEU A 43 -15.70 0.52 20.79
CA LEU A 43 -17.11 0.38 21.16
C LEU A 43 -18.03 1.25 20.31
N THR A 44 -17.55 2.41 19.85
CA THR A 44 -18.36 3.40 19.15
C THR A 44 -17.83 3.67 17.73
N SER A 45 -18.75 3.97 16.83
CA SER A 45 -18.41 4.40 15.47
C SER A 45 -17.54 5.67 15.44
N LYS A 46 -17.68 6.57 16.43
CA LYS A 46 -16.82 7.75 16.60
C LYS A 46 -15.36 7.39 16.90
N GLN A 47 -15.10 6.36 17.71
CA GLN A 47 -13.74 5.86 17.96
C GLN A 47 -13.15 5.24 16.70
N ILE A 48 -13.98 4.56 15.91
CA ILE A 48 -13.57 3.88 14.67
C ILE A 48 -13.24 4.86 13.55
N LEU A 49 -14.06 5.90 13.36
CA LEU A 49 -13.91 6.89 12.29
C LEU A 49 -12.98 8.06 12.65
N LYS A 50 -12.72 8.28 13.95
CA LYS A 50 -12.05 9.46 14.52
C LYS A 50 -12.80 10.75 14.16
N LYS A 51 -13.56 11.31 15.13
CA LYS A 51 -14.46 12.46 14.90
C LYS A 51 -13.75 13.76 14.44
N ASP A 52 -12.51 13.99 14.83
CA ASP A 52 -11.83 15.29 14.69
C ASP A 52 -10.48 15.21 13.94
N GLY A 53 -10.33 14.28 12.99
CA GLY A 53 -9.08 14.15 12.21
C GLY A 53 -9.27 13.42 10.88
N PRO A 54 -8.24 13.41 10.02
CA PRO A 54 -8.34 12.78 8.71
C PRO A 54 -8.51 11.25 8.85
N LEU A 55 -9.32 10.67 7.97
CA LEU A 55 -9.73 9.26 8.03
C LEU A 55 -8.54 8.29 7.91
N GLU A 56 -7.46 8.70 7.25
CA GLU A 56 -6.17 7.99 7.18
C GLU A 56 -5.56 7.69 8.56
N ASN A 57 -5.88 8.51 9.55
CA ASN A 57 -5.41 8.36 10.93
C ASN A 57 -6.46 7.72 11.85
N SER A 58 -7.55 7.20 11.29
CA SER A 58 -8.59 6.48 12.03
C SER A 58 -8.25 4.98 12.15
N PRO A 59 -8.79 4.26 13.16
CA PRO A 59 -8.65 2.81 13.26
C PRO A 59 -9.07 2.05 11.99
N ILE A 60 -10.19 2.42 11.36
CA ILE A 60 -10.63 1.78 10.11
C ILE A 60 -9.72 2.13 8.92
N GLY A 61 -9.18 3.35 8.90
CA GLY A 61 -8.17 3.77 7.92
C GLY A 61 -6.87 2.98 8.05
N LEU A 62 -6.41 2.74 9.29
CA LEU A 62 -5.25 1.88 9.56
C LEU A 62 -5.52 0.44 9.10
N ALA A 63 -6.66 -0.16 9.45
CA ALA A 63 -7.00 -1.52 9.04
C ALA A 63 -7.06 -1.66 7.51
N ALA A 64 -7.65 -0.68 6.81
CA ALA A 64 -7.67 -0.62 5.34
C ALA A 64 -6.24 -0.57 4.77
N SER A 65 -5.42 0.29 5.35
CA SER A 65 -4.06 0.57 4.90
C SER A 65 -3.10 -0.61 5.12
N PHE A 66 -3.18 -1.29 6.26
CA PHE A 66 -2.39 -2.47 6.59
C PHE A 66 -2.90 -3.76 5.92
N GLY A 67 -4.12 -3.72 5.35
CA GLY A 67 -4.72 -4.89 4.75
C GLY A 67 -5.16 -5.92 5.77
N ASP A 68 -5.62 -5.50 6.94
CA ASP A 68 -6.19 -6.38 7.96
C ASP A 68 -7.70 -6.53 7.71
N TYR A 69 -8.06 -7.53 6.90
CA TYR A 69 -9.43 -7.70 6.44
C TYR A 69 -10.42 -7.98 7.57
N ASP A 70 -10.04 -8.80 8.55
CA ASP A 70 -10.96 -9.22 9.61
C ASP A 70 -11.28 -8.05 10.57
N THR A 71 -10.25 -7.27 10.94
CA THR A 71 -10.44 -6.04 11.71
C THR A 71 -11.19 -5.00 10.89
N PHE A 72 -10.83 -4.81 9.62
CA PHE A 72 -11.54 -3.88 8.74
C PHE A 72 -13.01 -4.25 8.60
N GLN A 73 -13.34 -5.52 8.37
CA GLN A 73 -14.73 -5.99 8.23
C GLN A 73 -15.53 -5.77 9.52
N SER A 74 -14.89 -6.00 10.68
CA SER A 74 -15.50 -5.76 11.99
C SER A 74 -15.81 -4.28 12.21
N PHE A 75 -14.87 -3.39 11.88
CA PHE A 75 -15.10 -1.95 11.90
C PHE A 75 -16.15 -1.51 10.89
N TYR A 76 -16.08 -2.02 9.66
CA TYR A 76 -16.96 -1.69 8.56
C TYR A 76 -18.43 -1.96 8.92
N LYS A 77 -18.73 -3.14 9.49
CA LYS A 77 -20.09 -3.48 9.99
C LYS A 77 -20.61 -2.46 11.01
N LYS A 78 -19.76 -1.95 11.90
CA LYS A 78 -20.14 -0.98 12.95
C LYS A 78 -20.33 0.44 12.42
N VAL A 79 -19.77 0.78 11.26
CA VAL A 79 -19.88 2.13 10.67
C VAL A 79 -20.79 2.18 9.45
N GLN A 80 -21.20 1.03 8.89
CA GLN A 80 -22.00 0.95 7.66
C GLN A 80 -23.36 1.65 7.78
N ASP A 81 -23.95 1.69 8.99
CA ASP A 81 -25.22 2.39 9.28
C ASP A 81 -25.07 3.92 9.26
N LEU A 82 -23.84 4.43 9.18
CA LEU A 82 -23.59 5.86 9.04
C LEU A 82 -23.56 6.22 7.55
N SER A 83 -24.59 6.90 7.09
CA SER A 83 -24.75 7.27 5.67
C SER A 83 -23.66 8.22 5.12
N ASN A 84 -22.81 8.79 5.96
CA ASN A 84 -21.97 9.96 5.61
C ASN A 84 -20.46 9.80 5.84
N TYR A 85 -19.91 8.61 6.08
CA TYR A 85 -18.45 8.47 6.17
C TYR A 85 -17.80 8.30 4.79
N ASP A 86 -16.60 8.85 4.64
CA ASP A 86 -15.88 8.92 3.37
C ASP A 86 -15.28 7.55 2.99
N LYS A 87 -16.12 6.69 2.41
CA LYS A 87 -15.72 5.38 1.89
C LYS A 87 -14.72 5.48 0.74
N LYS A 88 -14.66 6.61 0.02
CA LYS A 88 -13.68 6.83 -1.05
C LYS A 88 -12.28 6.90 -0.45
N THR A 89 -12.10 7.68 0.60
CA THR A 89 -10.80 7.73 1.30
C THR A 89 -10.39 6.36 1.82
N LEU A 90 -11.32 5.52 2.32
CA LEU A 90 -10.99 4.13 2.68
C LEU A 90 -10.54 3.28 1.49
N LEU A 91 -11.16 3.47 0.33
CA LEU A 91 -10.76 2.79 -0.90
C LEU A 91 -9.36 3.25 -1.33
N ASP A 92 -9.10 4.55 -1.30
CA ASP A 92 -7.78 5.11 -1.60
C ASP A 92 -6.71 4.57 -0.64
N LEU A 93 -7.01 4.46 0.66
CA LEU A 93 -6.10 3.86 1.65
C LEU A 93 -5.85 2.37 1.41
N ALA A 94 -6.90 1.60 1.11
CA ALA A 94 -6.78 0.17 0.80
C ALA A 94 -5.97 -0.08 -0.48
N VAL A 95 -6.10 0.80 -1.47
CA VAL A 95 -5.34 0.75 -2.72
C VAL A 95 -3.92 1.31 -2.54
N SER A 96 -3.72 2.24 -1.60
CA SER A 96 -2.41 2.83 -1.30
C SER A 96 -1.42 1.81 -0.75
N ILE A 97 -0.14 2.11 -0.89
CA ILE A 97 0.92 1.37 -0.23
C ILE A 97 1.27 2.14 1.02
N TYR A 98 0.92 1.61 2.19
CA TYR A 98 1.45 2.20 3.40
C TYR A 98 2.94 1.88 3.50
N ARG A 99 3.76 2.90 3.28
CA ARG A 99 5.21 2.85 3.46
C ARG A 99 5.54 3.16 4.92
N PHE A 100 5.38 2.23 5.85
CA PHE A 100 6.09 2.34 7.13
C PHE A 100 6.55 0.99 7.66
N GLY A 101 7.85 0.74 7.53
CA GLY A 101 8.58 -0.22 8.35
C GLY A 101 8.27 -1.69 8.11
N ASP A 102 7.97 -2.11 6.88
CA ASP A 102 7.71 -3.51 6.58
C ASP A 102 8.99 -4.36 6.74
N ASN A 103 9.26 -4.76 7.98
CA ASN A 103 9.92 -6.01 8.34
C ASN A 103 9.09 -7.24 7.92
N CYS A 104 7.97 -7.01 7.21
CA CYS A 104 7.09 -8.00 6.67
C CYS A 104 7.73 -8.66 5.43
N PHE A 105 8.53 -9.69 5.65
CA PHE A 105 9.06 -10.56 4.60
C PHE A 105 7.92 -11.31 3.86
N ALA A 106 8.25 -11.89 2.70
CA ALA A 106 7.35 -12.42 1.66
C ALA A 106 6.02 -13.08 2.12
N ASP A 107 5.99 -13.80 3.23
CA ASP A 107 4.81 -14.58 3.64
C ASP A 107 3.67 -13.70 4.19
N CYS A 108 3.98 -12.66 4.97
CA CYS A 108 2.94 -11.72 5.41
C CYS A 108 2.54 -10.74 4.30
N TYR A 109 3.40 -10.55 3.29
CA TYR A 109 3.09 -9.74 2.11
C TYR A 109 1.96 -10.38 1.27
N GLU A 110 2.07 -11.65 0.88
CA GLU A 110 1.01 -12.33 0.10
C GLU A 110 -0.32 -12.40 0.86
N LYS A 111 -0.27 -12.62 2.18
CA LYS A 111 -1.45 -12.60 3.03
C LYS A 111 -2.12 -11.22 3.04
N ARG A 112 -1.37 -10.16 3.37
CA ARG A 112 -1.89 -8.78 3.41
C ARG A 112 -2.43 -8.33 2.06
N LYS A 113 -1.77 -8.71 0.97
CA LYS A 113 -2.26 -8.49 -0.41
C LYS A 113 -3.65 -9.11 -0.62
N GLY A 114 -3.80 -10.40 -0.31
CA GLY A 114 -5.08 -11.09 -0.45
C GLY A 114 -6.19 -10.42 0.37
N GLU A 115 -5.85 -9.95 1.56
CA GLU A 115 -6.76 -9.25 2.46
C GLU A 115 -7.12 -7.83 1.96
N LYS A 116 -6.16 -7.04 1.46
CA LYS A 116 -6.45 -5.76 0.79
C LYS A 116 -7.39 -5.91 -0.39
N ILE A 117 -7.21 -6.94 -1.22
CA ILE A 117 -8.11 -7.22 -2.34
C ILE A 117 -9.54 -7.48 -1.83
N LYS A 118 -9.71 -8.19 -0.72
CA LYS A 118 -11.03 -8.40 -0.10
C LYS A 118 -11.63 -7.09 0.39
N ILE A 119 -10.85 -6.23 1.05
CA ILE A 119 -11.28 -4.89 1.51
C ILE A 119 -11.76 -4.03 0.33
N ILE A 120 -10.98 -4.00 -0.74
CA ILE A 120 -11.29 -3.26 -1.97
C ILE A 120 -12.59 -3.76 -2.59
N LYS A 121 -12.73 -5.08 -2.77
CA LYS A 121 -13.96 -5.68 -3.32
C LYS A 121 -15.18 -5.34 -2.46
N LEU A 122 -15.03 -5.37 -1.14
CA LEU A 122 -16.08 -4.99 -0.19
C LEU A 122 -16.50 -3.52 -0.39
N LEU A 123 -15.53 -2.61 -0.51
CA LEU A 123 -15.80 -1.19 -0.72
C LEU A 123 -16.47 -0.90 -2.07
N LEU A 124 -15.98 -1.50 -3.16
CA LEU A 124 -16.56 -1.36 -4.50
C LEU A 124 -18.00 -1.90 -4.55
N ASN A 125 -18.25 -3.08 -3.96
CA ASN A 125 -19.59 -3.67 -3.90
C ASN A 125 -20.59 -2.84 -3.07
N SER A 126 -20.11 -1.90 -2.25
CA SER A 126 -20.95 -0.99 -1.49
C SER A 126 -21.42 0.25 -2.29
N GLY A 127 -21.13 0.29 -3.59
CA GLY A 127 -21.51 1.38 -4.50
C GLY A 127 -20.50 2.53 -4.57
N VAL A 128 -19.36 2.41 -3.91
CA VAL A 128 -18.27 3.40 -3.97
C VAL A 128 -17.62 3.28 -5.33
N GLN A 129 -17.72 4.34 -6.12
CA GLN A 129 -16.96 4.44 -7.36
C GLN A 129 -15.54 4.90 -7.04
N TYR A 130 -14.55 4.20 -7.59
CA TYR A 130 -13.22 4.76 -7.70
C TYR A 130 -13.25 5.93 -8.69
N GLN A 131 -13.32 7.15 -8.16
CA GLN A 131 -13.21 8.36 -8.97
C GLN A 131 -11.81 8.93 -8.80
N GLU A 132 -11.07 9.00 -9.91
CA GLU A 132 -9.79 9.69 -9.99
C GLU A 132 -9.93 11.07 -9.34
N ASN A 133 -9.14 11.34 -8.30
CA ASN A 133 -8.52 12.65 -8.32
C ASN A 133 -7.28 12.47 -9.20
N THR A 134 -7.08 13.35 -10.16
CA THR A 134 -6.04 13.15 -11.18
C THR A 134 -4.63 13.14 -10.58
N ASN A 135 -4.44 13.62 -9.35
CA ASN A 135 -3.15 13.69 -8.70
C ASN A 135 -2.87 12.55 -7.71
N THR A 136 -3.82 12.15 -6.84
CA THR A 136 -3.59 11.11 -5.82
C THR A 136 -3.82 9.71 -6.38
N SER A 137 -4.81 9.51 -7.27
CA SER A 137 -5.07 8.22 -7.91
C SER A 137 -3.92 7.80 -8.83
N SER A 138 -3.41 8.74 -9.64
CA SER A 138 -2.19 8.53 -10.43
C SER A 138 -0.99 8.25 -9.52
N TYR A 139 -0.79 9.02 -8.45
CA TYR A 139 0.30 8.81 -7.50
C TYR A 139 0.27 7.45 -6.80
N ILE A 140 -0.91 6.97 -6.39
CA ILE A 140 -1.08 5.64 -5.78
C ILE A 140 -0.76 4.54 -6.79
N LEU A 141 -1.30 4.64 -8.01
CA LEU A 141 -1.02 3.71 -9.10
C LEU A 141 0.48 3.70 -9.45
N TYR A 142 1.11 4.87 -9.54
CA TYR A 142 2.54 5.00 -9.81
C TYR A 142 3.39 4.41 -8.69
N THR A 143 3.06 4.72 -7.44
CA THR A 143 3.78 4.17 -6.28
C THR A 143 3.63 2.66 -6.21
N ALA A 144 2.46 2.12 -6.59
CA ALA A 144 2.22 0.68 -6.71
C ALA A 144 3.13 0.05 -7.74
N ILE A 145 3.10 0.57 -8.95
CA ILE A 145 3.90 0.06 -10.06
C ILE A 145 5.41 0.24 -9.82
N SER A 146 5.81 1.32 -9.12
CA SER A 146 7.23 1.66 -8.87
C SER A 146 7.84 0.91 -7.69
N SER A 147 7.09 0.64 -6.61
CA SER A 147 7.64 0.04 -5.38
C SER A 147 7.81 -1.48 -5.44
N ALA A 148 7.20 -2.13 -6.43
CA ALA A 148 7.44 -3.54 -6.79
C ALA A 148 7.23 -4.60 -5.67
N PHE A 149 6.59 -4.22 -4.57
CA PHE A 149 5.77 -5.09 -3.72
C PHE A 149 4.29 -4.90 -4.07
N ALA A 150 3.96 -4.76 -5.34
CA ALA A 150 2.58 -4.66 -5.74
C ALA A 150 2.43 -5.31 -7.10
N GLU A 151 1.91 -6.53 -7.09
CA GLU A 151 0.98 -6.86 -8.18
C GLU A 151 -0.08 -5.77 -8.20
N ALA A 152 -0.48 -5.38 -9.41
CA ALA A 152 -1.15 -4.11 -9.65
C ALA A 152 -2.61 -4.10 -9.14
N ILE A 153 -2.78 -4.12 -7.82
CA ILE A 153 -4.07 -3.93 -7.13
C ILE A 153 -4.81 -2.71 -7.70
N PRO A 154 -4.15 -1.55 -7.94
CA PRO A 154 -4.84 -0.42 -8.56
C PRO A 154 -5.25 -0.68 -10.02
N MET A 155 -4.54 -1.55 -10.77
CA MET A 155 -4.89 -1.90 -12.17
C MET A 155 -5.99 -2.97 -12.26
N VAL A 156 -6.27 -3.72 -11.20
CA VAL A 156 -7.43 -4.64 -11.14
C VAL A 156 -8.75 -3.86 -11.02
N ILE A 157 -8.69 -2.63 -10.53
CA ILE A 157 -9.87 -1.83 -10.15
C ILE A 157 -10.14 -0.71 -11.16
N LEU A 158 -9.11 -0.27 -11.88
CA LEU A 158 -9.21 0.82 -12.84
C LEU A 158 -9.62 0.33 -14.24
N PRO A 159 -10.62 0.96 -14.88
CA PRO A 159 -10.87 0.78 -16.31
C PRO A 159 -9.61 1.11 -17.14
N ILE A 160 -9.30 0.24 -18.10
CA ILE A 160 -8.09 0.31 -18.94
C ILE A 160 -7.96 1.67 -19.65
N ASP A 161 -9.08 2.25 -20.09
CA ASP A 161 -9.16 3.53 -20.81
C ASP A 161 -8.82 4.74 -19.93
N LYS A 162 -8.79 4.56 -18.60
CA LYS A 162 -8.40 5.58 -17.63
C LYS A 162 -6.91 5.52 -17.29
N ILE A 163 -6.32 4.32 -17.31
CA ILE A 163 -4.89 4.09 -17.00
C ILE A 163 -3.96 4.83 -17.97
N ASN A 164 -4.38 5.13 -19.20
CA ASN A 164 -3.50 5.69 -20.23
C ASN A 164 -3.78 7.17 -20.59
N LYS A 165 -4.58 7.90 -19.80
CA LYS A 165 -4.97 9.28 -20.13
C LYS A 165 -4.00 10.31 -19.53
N ASN A 166 -3.37 11.07 -20.42
CA ASN A 166 -2.89 12.45 -20.19
C ASN A 166 -1.70 12.71 -19.25
N GLU A 167 -0.64 11.90 -19.31
CA GLU A 167 0.64 12.28 -18.70
C GLU A 167 1.84 12.08 -19.64
N ASN A 168 2.89 12.89 -19.46
CA ASN A 168 4.18 12.71 -20.14
C ASN A 168 4.82 11.35 -19.84
N VAL A 169 4.39 10.71 -18.74
CA VAL A 169 4.78 9.39 -18.28
C VAL A 169 3.52 8.64 -17.93
N THR A 170 3.27 7.49 -18.56
CA THR A 170 2.08 6.67 -18.27
C THR A 170 2.37 5.60 -17.23
N PRO A 171 1.34 4.98 -16.62
CA PRO A 171 1.52 3.80 -15.77
C PRO A 171 2.24 2.66 -16.48
N ALA A 172 2.01 2.49 -17.79
CA ALA A 172 2.73 1.53 -18.61
C ALA A 172 4.22 1.89 -18.77
N ASP A 173 4.55 3.18 -18.90
CA ASP A 173 5.94 3.66 -18.90
C ASP A 173 6.68 3.35 -17.58
N ILE A 174 5.99 3.47 -16.44
CA ILE A 174 6.59 3.18 -15.12
C ILE A 174 6.69 1.68 -14.87
N ALA A 175 5.76 0.90 -15.40
CA ALA A 175 5.79 -0.55 -15.31
C ALA A 175 7.04 -1.14 -15.97
N VAL A 176 7.46 -0.59 -17.12
CA VAL A 176 8.66 -1.02 -17.86
C VAL A 176 9.97 -0.41 -17.36
N GLY A 177 9.89 0.63 -16.52
CA GLY A 177 11.06 1.28 -15.91
C GLY A 177 11.82 0.39 -14.93
N CYS A 178 13.10 0.70 -14.70
CA CYS A 178 13.86 0.01 -13.65
C CYS A 178 13.29 0.34 -12.26
N TYR A 179 13.31 -0.64 -11.36
CA TYR A 179 13.31 -0.32 -9.94
C TYR A 179 14.60 0.43 -9.60
N LEU A 180 14.47 1.66 -9.14
CA LEU A 180 15.54 2.51 -8.63
C LEU A 180 15.35 2.59 -7.12
N PRO A 181 15.95 1.68 -6.34
CA PRO A 181 16.02 1.90 -4.91
C PRO A 181 16.79 3.21 -4.66
N GLU A 182 16.51 3.88 -3.54
CA GLU A 182 17.42 4.91 -3.02
C GLU A 182 18.83 4.30 -2.97
N GLU A 183 19.82 5.03 -3.50
CA GLU A 183 21.14 4.47 -3.89
C GLU A 183 21.83 3.71 -2.75
N ASP A 184 21.52 4.06 -1.49
CA ASP A 184 22.05 3.45 -0.27
C ASP A 184 21.51 2.03 0.01
N MET A 185 20.38 1.61 -0.57
CA MET A 185 19.80 0.28 -0.35
C MET A 185 20.47 -0.82 -1.18
N VAL A 186 21.16 -0.47 -2.27
CA VAL A 186 21.82 -1.44 -3.19
C VAL A 186 23.06 -2.07 -2.57
N TYR A 187 23.66 -1.40 -1.58
CA TYR A 187 24.94 -1.79 -0.98
C TYR A 187 24.81 -2.64 0.30
N SER A 188 23.58 -2.95 0.74
CA SER A 188 23.31 -3.81 1.90
C SER A 188 22.66 -5.14 1.48
N ASN A 189 22.44 -6.06 2.43
CA ASN A 189 21.91 -7.43 2.31
C ASN A 189 20.52 -7.59 1.62
N LEU A 190 20.11 -6.64 0.77
CA LEU A 190 18.81 -6.52 0.12
C LEU A 190 18.79 -7.02 -1.34
N THR A 191 19.88 -7.60 -1.88
CA THR A 191 19.89 -8.18 -3.24
C THR A 191 18.74 -9.15 -3.47
N ASN A 192 18.48 -10.06 -2.53
CA ASN A 192 17.35 -11.00 -2.60
C ASN A 192 15.99 -10.29 -2.60
N HIS A 193 15.88 -9.17 -1.90
CA HIS A 193 14.68 -8.34 -1.85
C HIS A 193 14.43 -7.65 -3.20
N ILE A 194 15.48 -7.09 -3.82
CA ILE A 194 15.39 -6.49 -5.16
C ILE A 194 15.04 -7.55 -6.22
N ILE A 195 15.57 -8.77 -6.12
CA ILE A 195 15.21 -9.86 -7.03
C ILE A 195 13.71 -10.19 -6.96
N ARG A 196 13.14 -10.26 -5.75
CA ARG A 196 11.70 -10.48 -5.53
C ARG A 196 10.85 -9.33 -6.08
N ILE A 197 11.32 -8.10 -5.94
CA ILE A 197 10.72 -6.92 -6.58
C ILE A 197 10.57 -7.12 -8.09
N TYR A 198 11.61 -7.62 -8.77
CA TYR A 198 11.51 -7.89 -10.21
C TYR A 198 10.54 -9.03 -10.57
N ASP A 199 10.25 -9.98 -9.67
CA ASP A 199 9.13 -10.93 -9.88
C ASP A 199 7.78 -10.20 -9.93
N GLY A 200 7.54 -9.30 -8.97
CA GLY A 200 6.36 -8.44 -8.97
C GLY A 200 6.25 -7.60 -10.25
N LYS A 201 7.35 -6.97 -10.67
CA LYS A 201 7.36 -6.18 -11.92
C LYS A 201 7.09 -7.01 -13.16
N ILE A 202 7.56 -8.26 -13.23
CA ILE A 202 7.24 -9.17 -14.34
C ILE A 202 5.73 -9.44 -14.40
N ASN A 203 5.08 -9.66 -13.26
CA ASN A 203 3.64 -9.88 -13.23
C ASN A 203 2.86 -8.64 -13.67
N VAL A 204 3.23 -7.45 -13.16
CA VAL A 204 2.65 -6.17 -13.60
C VAL A 204 2.83 -5.98 -15.10
N LEU A 205 4.01 -6.28 -15.64
CA LEU A 205 4.30 -6.17 -17.07
C LEU A 205 3.40 -7.10 -17.91
N LYS A 206 3.21 -8.35 -17.48
CA LYS A 206 2.26 -9.26 -18.16
C LYS A 206 0.84 -8.71 -18.13
N THR A 207 0.41 -8.17 -16.99
CA THR A 207 -0.92 -7.56 -16.85
C THR A 207 -1.09 -6.39 -17.82
N ILE A 208 -0.15 -5.44 -17.86
CA ILE A 208 -0.27 -4.28 -18.78
C ILE A 208 -0.28 -4.72 -20.25
N GLN A 209 0.50 -5.76 -20.59
CA GLN A 209 0.57 -6.30 -21.95
C GLN A 209 -0.71 -7.05 -22.34
N SER A 210 -1.36 -7.73 -21.39
CA SER A 210 -2.68 -8.36 -21.61
C SER A 210 -3.79 -7.34 -21.87
N TYR A 211 -3.66 -6.13 -21.30
CA TYR A 211 -4.55 -5.01 -21.55
C TYR A 211 -4.21 -4.20 -22.80
N GLY A 212 -3.16 -4.56 -23.54
CA GLY A 212 -2.73 -3.84 -24.74
C GLY A 212 -2.23 -2.42 -24.45
N LEU A 213 -1.76 -2.15 -23.23
CA LEU A 213 -1.26 -0.84 -22.85
C LEU A 213 0.09 -0.58 -23.50
N LYS A 214 0.19 0.56 -24.20
CA LYS A 214 1.42 0.98 -24.89
C LYS A 214 2.37 1.75 -23.98
N TYR A 215 3.66 1.61 -24.22
CA TYR A 215 4.72 2.27 -23.45
C TYR A 215 5.90 2.69 -24.34
N LYS A 216 6.66 3.66 -23.87
CA LYS A 216 7.80 4.25 -24.59
C LYS A 216 9.04 3.37 -24.46
N LEU A 217 9.70 3.11 -25.58
CA LEU A 217 10.94 2.34 -25.64
C LEU A 217 12.03 2.95 -24.73
N ALA A 218 12.13 4.28 -24.73
CA ALA A 218 13.10 5.02 -23.92
C ALA A 218 12.94 4.80 -22.40
N ARG A 219 11.79 4.30 -21.95
CA ARG A 219 11.48 4.04 -20.53
C ARG A 219 11.81 2.62 -20.11
N VAL A 220 12.03 1.70 -21.05
CA VAL A 220 12.36 0.30 -20.74
C VAL A 220 13.66 0.24 -19.92
N CYS A 221 13.63 -0.54 -18.84
CA CYS A 221 14.77 -0.73 -17.94
C CYS A 221 16.04 -1.14 -18.69
N LYS A 222 17.20 -0.77 -18.15
CA LYS A 222 18.53 -1.15 -18.63
C LYS A 222 19.33 -1.77 -17.50
N VAL A 223 20.10 -2.80 -17.82
CA VAL A 223 21.08 -3.39 -16.89
C VAL A 223 22.20 -2.38 -16.65
N ARG A 224 22.64 -2.24 -15.40
CA ARG A 224 23.81 -1.44 -15.03
C ARG A 224 24.99 -2.39 -14.80
N GLY A 225 26.20 -1.98 -15.21
CA GLY A 225 27.38 -2.87 -15.22
C GLY A 225 27.94 -3.28 -13.85
N PHE A 226 27.42 -2.73 -12.76
CA PHE A 226 27.92 -2.92 -11.39
C PHE A 226 26.97 -3.75 -10.50
N GLU A 227 25.97 -4.40 -11.08
CA GLU A 227 24.93 -5.14 -10.34
C GLU A 227 25.34 -6.59 -10.06
N PRO A 228 24.89 -7.20 -8.95
CA PRO A 228 25.17 -8.61 -8.68
C PRO A 228 24.54 -9.53 -9.74
N LEU A 229 25.25 -10.60 -10.13
CA LEU A 229 24.85 -11.51 -11.22
C LEU A 229 23.39 -12.02 -11.13
N PRO A 230 22.87 -12.43 -9.96
CA PRO A 230 21.48 -12.89 -9.86
C PRO A 230 20.47 -11.78 -10.19
N LEU A 231 20.76 -10.53 -9.83
CA LEU A 231 19.92 -9.38 -10.19
C LEU A 231 20.01 -9.09 -11.69
N ILE A 232 21.21 -9.14 -12.28
CA ILE A 232 21.39 -8.98 -13.72
C ILE A 232 20.54 -9.98 -14.49
N ALA A 233 20.58 -11.27 -14.11
CA ALA A 233 19.80 -12.31 -14.77
C ALA A 233 18.29 -12.04 -14.68
N LYS A 234 17.81 -11.54 -13.54
CA LYS A 234 16.40 -11.18 -13.34
C LYS A 234 15.99 -9.98 -14.19
N LYS A 235 16.80 -8.92 -14.22
CA LYS A 235 16.57 -7.72 -15.04
C LYS A 235 16.54 -8.05 -16.52
N LYS A 236 17.45 -8.90 -17.00
CA LYS A 236 17.47 -9.34 -18.41
C LYS A 236 16.14 -9.99 -18.81
N LYS A 237 15.62 -10.93 -18.00
CA LYS A 237 14.30 -11.56 -18.23
C LYS A 237 13.17 -10.52 -18.31
N PHE A 238 13.17 -9.55 -17.40
CA PHE A 238 12.19 -8.47 -17.40
C PHE A 238 12.28 -7.59 -18.66
N ILE A 239 13.49 -7.24 -19.09
CA ILE A 239 13.74 -6.43 -20.29
C ILE A 239 13.32 -7.21 -21.55
N GLU A 240 13.70 -8.48 -21.65
CA GLU A 240 13.29 -9.35 -22.76
C GLU A 240 11.76 -9.42 -22.88
N LEU A 241 11.06 -9.59 -21.75
CA LEU A 241 9.60 -9.55 -21.71
C LEU A 241 9.04 -8.19 -22.19
N ALA A 242 9.64 -7.08 -21.75
CA ALA A 242 9.20 -5.74 -22.14
C ALA A 242 9.42 -5.48 -23.65
N LEU A 243 10.42 -6.11 -24.25
CA LEU A 243 10.72 -5.99 -25.68
C LEU A 243 10.01 -7.05 -26.54
N SER A 244 9.36 -8.04 -25.95
CA SER A 244 8.71 -9.14 -26.68
C SER A 244 7.46 -8.72 -27.47
N ARG A 245 6.79 -7.62 -27.08
CA ARG A 245 5.54 -7.11 -27.68
C ARG A 245 5.76 -5.81 -28.45
N GLN A 246 6.36 -5.91 -29.64
CA GLN A 246 6.69 -4.75 -30.48
C GLN A 246 5.47 -3.89 -30.85
N ASP A 247 4.28 -4.50 -30.93
CA ASP A 247 3.00 -3.83 -31.16
C ASP A 247 2.59 -2.85 -30.04
N LEU A 248 3.17 -3.02 -28.85
CA LEU A 248 2.91 -2.18 -27.67
C LEU A 248 3.96 -1.08 -27.46
N ILE A 249 5.02 -1.04 -28.29
CA ILE A 249 6.14 -0.13 -28.11
C ILE A 249 5.93 1.16 -28.91
N ILE A 250 6.01 2.29 -28.22
CA ILE A 250 6.09 3.63 -28.80
C ILE A 250 7.58 3.99 -28.91
N LYS A 251 8.02 4.35 -30.11
CA LYS A 251 9.41 4.75 -30.37
C LYS A 251 9.71 6.15 -29.86
#